data_AF-A0A3M8K660-F1
#
_entry.id   AF-A0A3M8K660-F1
#
_cell.length_a   1.000
_cell.length_b   1.000
_cell.length_c   1.000
_cell.angle_alpha   90.00
_cell.angle_beta   90.00
_cell.angle_gamma   90.00
#
_symmetry.space_group_name_H-M   'P 1'
#
loop_
_entity.id
_entity.type
_entity.pdbx_description
1 polymer ?
#
loop_
_entity_poly.entity_id
_entity_poly.type
_entity_poly.pdbx_seq_one_letter_code
_entity_poly.pdbx_strand_id
1 'polypeptide(L)'
;MESKGRRKPPSAIALLLVVLVVSLLAIPAVAYLGFSGSDDQAQEGVEETALDSEVSTTSPALVGSDYSEFVENSTGSQVSFYQISDGSRSGTATERFARPALSLSKLYIAAYVLDNGTTEEGYEAISMISSSDDRTATELYAAYPESIDSIADEYNLLSTRSGQQWGYSVTSTYDVVSFLAQLMEEDPTDPILVAMAGASSVAADGYDQDFGTAVLPGVLGSKWGWSDDRSLHSSVSFGENFIVAAAVTGSADDLTELVEFQLTDEVEQAIDEGEELS
;
A
#
# COMPACT_ATOMS: atom_id res chain seq x y z
N MET A 1 -30.90 17.86 -65.87
CA MET A 1 -30.76 17.04 -67.09
C MET A 1 -29.67 17.67 -67.93
N GLU A 2 -28.44 17.13 -67.88
CA GLU A 2 -27.56 16.96 -69.05
C GLU A 2 -26.28 16.21 -68.66
N SER A 3 -26.01 15.16 -69.45
CA SER A 3 -24.80 14.36 -69.71
C SER A 3 -23.72 14.18 -68.62
N LYS A 4 -23.58 13.00 -68.01
CA LYS A 4 -22.76 11.83 -68.44
C LYS A 4 -21.26 12.13 -68.66
N GLY A 5 -20.44 11.55 -67.78
CA GLY A 5 -19.00 11.37 -67.95
C GLY A 5 -18.45 10.32 -66.98
N ARG A 6 -18.61 9.04 -67.33
CA ARG A 6 -18.14 7.87 -66.57
C ARG A 6 -16.81 7.41 -67.16
N ARG A 7 -15.70 7.48 -66.41
CA ARG A 7 -14.46 6.71 -66.67
C ARG A 7 -13.73 6.40 -65.35
N LYS A 8 -13.51 5.10 -65.09
CA LYS A 8 -12.51 4.48 -64.19
C LYS A 8 -11.90 3.31 -64.99
N PRO A 9 -10.78 2.69 -64.57
CA PRO A 9 -9.52 3.20 -64.02
C PRO A 9 -8.33 2.65 -64.86
N PRO A 10 -7.08 2.70 -64.37
CA PRO A 10 -6.26 1.48 -64.49
C PRO A 10 -5.61 1.06 -63.17
N SER A 11 -5.51 -0.25 -63.01
CA SER A 11 -4.83 -0.97 -61.93
C SER A 11 -3.43 -1.38 -62.41
N ALA A 12 -2.39 -1.17 -61.60
CA ALA A 12 -1.07 -1.84 -61.67
C ALA A 12 -0.39 -1.61 -60.30
N ILE A 13 -0.32 -2.58 -59.38
CA ILE A 13 0.66 -3.68 -59.26
C ILE A 13 2.13 -3.19 -59.24
N ALA A 14 2.74 -3.18 -58.05
CA ALA A 14 4.16 -3.52 -57.79
C ALA A 14 4.34 -3.70 -56.25
N LEU A 15 4.39 -4.94 -55.74
CA LEU A 15 5.59 -5.73 -55.40
C LEU A 15 6.37 -5.10 -54.22
N LEU A 16 6.21 -5.54 -52.96
CA LEU A 16 6.61 -6.82 -52.33
C LEU A 16 8.14 -7.05 -52.28
N LEU A 17 8.68 -6.84 -51.06
CA LEU A 17 9.66 -7.67 -50.35
C LEU A 17 11.17 -7.63 -50.68
N VAL A 18 11.94 -7.86 -49.60
CA VAL A 18 13.29 -8.47 -49.47
C VAL A 18 14.47 -7.47 -49.40
N VAL A 19 15.42 -7.48 -48.45
CA VAL A 19 15.69 -8.21 -47.18
C VAL A 19 17.10 -7.79 -46.69
N LEU A 20 17.37 -7.85 -45.36
CA LEU A 20 18.67 -8.15 -44.72
C LEU A 20 19.88 -7.17 -44.93
N VAL A 21 20.87 -6.93 -44.05
CA VAL A 21 21.25 -7.44 -42.71
C VAL A 21 22.51 -6.68 -42.22
N VAL A 22 22.76 -6.72 -40.90
CA VAL A 22 24.10 -6.77 -40.23
C VAL A 22 24.93 -5.46 -40.05
N SER A 23 24.80 -4.93 -38.82
CA SER A 23 25.82 -4.95 -37.73
C SER A 23 26.94 -3.91 -37.59
N LEU A 24 27.16 -3.57 -36.31
CA LEU A 24 28.43 -3.38 -35.57
C LEU A 24 29.13 -2.00 -35.53
N LEU A 25 29.19 -1.50 -34.28
CA LEU A 25 30.29 -0.82 -33.57
C LEU A 25 30.66 0.62 -33.93
N ALA A 26 30.60 1.50 -32.93
CA ALA A 26 31.81 2.03 -32.27
C ALA A 26 31.44 2.92 -31.04
N ILE A 27 31.84 2.46 -29.86
CA ILE A 27 32.04 3.28 -28.66
C ILE A 27 33.45 3.89 -28.77
N PRO A 28 33.67 5.22 -28.66
CA PRO A 28 35.02 5.76 -28.51
C PRO A 28 35.45 5.72 -27.05
N ALA A 29 36.58 5.05 -26.82
CA ALA A 29 37.29 4.98 -25.57
C ALA A 29 38.02 6.29 -25.23
N VAL A 30 38.08 6.51 -23.91
CA VAL A 30 38.96 7.35 -23.09
C VAL A 30 40.31 7.69 -23.72
N ALA A 31 40.64 8.99 -23.73
CA ALA A 31 41.97 9.50 -24.02
C ALA A 31 42.73 9.87 -22.72
N TYR A 32 43.98 9.42 -22.73
CA TYR A 32 45.07 9.46 -21.77
C TYR A 32 45.64 10.87 -21.48
N LEU A 33 45.98 11.13 -20.22
CA LEU A 33 47.05 12.03 -19.73
C LEU A 33 47.53 11.38 -18.41
N GLY A 34 48.78 11.09 -18.11
CA GLY A 34 50.06 11.26 -18.79
C GLY A 34 51.15 10.51 -17.99
N PHE A 35 52.20 10.16 -18.73
CA PHE A 35 53.52 9.60 -18.39
C PHE A 35 54.10 9.82 -16.97
N SER A 36 54.74 8.78 -16.39
CA SER A 36 56.21 8.65 -16.25
C SER A 36 56.62 7.58 -15.24
N GLY A 37 57.57 6.70 -15.60
CA GLY A 37 58.37 5.93 -14.63
C GLY A 37 58.73 4.50 -15.04
N SER A 38 59.78 4.36 -15.85
CA SER A 38 60.70 3.21 -15.97
C SER A 38 61.28 2.82 -14.59
N ASP A 39 61.80 1.64 -14.25
CA ASP A 39 62.35 0.48 -14.97
C ASP A 39 62.34 -0.78 -14.04
N ASP A 40 62.39 -1.94 -14.69
CA ASP A 40 63.18 -3.15 -14.36
C ASP A 40 62.77 -4.26 -13.35
N GLN A 41 62.77 -5.47 -13.94
CA GLN A 41 63.23 -6.81 -13.52
C GLN A 41 62.54 -7.61 -12.38
N ALA A 42 61.88 -8.68 -12.84
CA ALA A 42 62.17 -10.09 -12.60
C ALA A 42 62.10 -10.73 -11.19
N GLN A 43 61.29 -11.80 -11.19
CA GLN A 43 61.45 -13.13 -10.58
C GLN A 43 60.97 -13.44 -9.15
N GLU A 44 60.00 -14.36 -9.14
CA GLU A 44 59.84 -15.55 -8.30
C GLU A 44 59.71 -15.42 -6.78
N GLY A 45 58.52 -15.81 -6.32
CA GLY A 45 58.25 -16.26 -4.95
C GLY A 45 56.88 -16.94 -4.92
N VAL A 46 56.86 -18.26 -5.13
CA VAL A 46 55.70 -19.10 -4.83
C VAL A 46 55.67 -19.30 -3.31
N GLU A 47 54.64 -18.81 -2.65
CA GLU A 47 54.18 -19.36 -1.37
C GLU A 47 52.66 -19.47 -1.39
N GLU A 48 52.21 -20.72 -1.42
CA GLU A 48 50.86 -21.18 -1.20
C GLU A 48 50.59 -21.11 0.31
N THR A 49 49.68 -20.23 0.75
CA THR A 49 49.03 -20.36 2.06
C THR A 49 47.54 -20.06 1.91
N ALA A 50 46.76 -21.07 2.26
CA ALA A 50 45.31 -21.07 2.30
C ALA A 50 44.80 -19.97 3.25
N LEU A 51 43.89 -19.12 2.75
CA LEU A 51 43.11 -18.19 3.56
C LEU A 51 41.72 -18.80 3.76
N ASP A 52 41.58 -19.39 4.94
CA ASP A 52 40.33 -19.69 5.62
C ASP A 52 39.46 -18.42 5.65
N SER A 53 38.26 -18.49 5.10
CA SER A 53 37.30 -17.39 5.14
C SER A 53 36.49 -17.47 6.42
N GLU A 54 37.00 -16.88 7.49
CA GLU A 54 36.19 -16.61 8.68
C GLU A 54 35.24 -15.42 8.40
N VAL A 55 33.95 -15.72 8.41
CA VAL A 55 32.85 -14.75 8.37
C VAL A 55 32.85 -13.97 9.70
N SER A 56 33.31 -12.72 9.67
CA SER A 56 33.14 -11.80 10.80
C SER A 56 31.84 -11.02 10.64
N THR A 57 30.84 -11.40 11.42
CA THR A 57 29.59 -10.67 11.63
C THR A 57 29.87 -9.39 12.40
N THR A 58 29.72 -8.23 11.77
CA THR A 58 29.56 -6.95 12.49
C THR A 58 28.35 -6.22 11.94
N SER A 59 27.28 -6.24 12.72
CA SER A 59 26.06 -5.46 12.52
C SER A 59 26.36 -3.99 12.81
N PRO A 60 26.13 -3.04 11.87
CA PRO A 60 26.31 -1.63 12.18
C PRO A 60 25.12 -1.16 13.03
N ALA A 61 25.43 -0.75 14.25
CA ALA A 61 24.50 -0.07 15.15
C ALA A 61 23.94 1.19 14.45
N LEU A 62 22.60 1.30 14.41
CA LEU A 62 21.88 2.46 13.92
C LEU A 62 22.07 3.62 14.90
N VAL A 63 23.06 4.47 14.61
CA VAL A 63 23.26 5.76 15.27
C VAL A 63 22.47 6.81 14.50
N GLY A 64 21.45 7.37 15.16
CA GLY A 64 20.83 8.68 14.91
C GLY A 64 20.64 9.09 13.45
N SER A 65 19.51 8.73 12.86
CA SER A 65 19.01 9.33 11.63
C SER A 65 17.85 10.28 11.94
N ASP A 66 18.01 11.50 11.48
CA ASP A 66 17.05 12.60 11.47
C ASP A 66 15.74 12.13 10.82
N TYR A 67 14.63 12.09 11.58
CA TYR A 67 13.31 11.62 11.10
C TYR A 67 12.59 12.64 10.20
N SER A 68 13.32 13.51 9.50
CA SER A 68 12.78 14.62 8.73
C SER A 68 12.70 14.40 7.22
N GLU A 69 13.26 13.30 6.68
CA GLU A 69 13.04 12.92 5.29
C GLU A 69 12.04 11.76 5.22
N PHE A 70 10.75 12.10 5.27
CA PHE A 70 9.72 11.28 4.64
C PHE A 70 10.20 11.02 3.21
N VAL A 71 10.37 9.76 2.84
CA VAL A 71 10.75 9.41 1.47
C VAL A 71 9.62 9.86 0.56
N GLU A 72 9.82 11.02 -0.06
CA GLU A 72 8.94 11.69 -1.02
C GLU A 72 8.68 10.84 -2.28
N ASN A 73 9.26 9.64 -2.37
CA ASN A 73 9.10 8.70 -3.46
C ASN A 73 8.53 7.34 -3.01
N SER A 74 7.24 7.38 -2.75
CA SER A 74 6.36 6.29 -2.38
C SER A 74 5.53 5.83 -3.60
N THR A 75 6.04 5.97 -4.82
CA THR A 75 5.29 6.03 -6.10
C THR A 75 4.48 4.80 -6.53
N GLY A 76 4.38 3.76 -5.70
CA GLY A 76 3.51 2.61 -5.95
C GLY A 76 2.23 2.67 -5.11
N SER A 77 1.10 2.41 -5.75
CA SER A 77 -0.13 1.97 -5.08
C SER A 77 0.18 0.82 -4.12
N GLN A 78 -0.57 0.73 -3.04
CA GLN A 78 -0.56 -0.42 -2.14
C GLN A 78 -1.89 -1.13 -2.21
N VAL A 79 -1.84 -2.45 -2.25
CA VAL A 79 -2.99 -3.34 -2.15
C VAL A 79 -2.58 -4.53 -1.28
N SER A 80 -3.46 -4.94 -0.37
CA SER A 80 -3.39 -6.17 0.39
C SER A 80 -4.76 -6.84 0.42
N PHE A 81 -4.77 -8.15 0.27
CA PHE A 81 -5.93 -9.01 0.38
C PHE A 81 -5.64 -10.15 1.37
N TYR A 82 -6.64 -10.52 2.15
CA TYR A 82 -6.62 -11.64 3.07
C TYR A 82 -7.90 -12.44 2.97
N GLN A 83 -7.79 -13.73 2.71
CA GLN A 83 -8.91 -14.65 2.74
C GLN A 83 -9.06 -15.26 4.13
N ILE A 84 -10.26 -15.20 4.69
CA ILE A 84 -10.51 -15.60 6.08
C ILE A 84 -10.53 -17.13 6.21
N SER A 85 -11.15 -17.83 5.25
CA SER A 85 -11.37 -19.28 5.32
C SER A 85 -10.10 -20.12 5.41
N ASP A 86 -9.01 -19.68 4.77
CA ASP A 86 -7.76 -20.44 4.69
C ASP A 86 -6.51 -19.62 5.09
N GLY A 87 -6.68 -18.34 5.40
CA GLY A 87 -5.60 -17.43 5.76
C GLY A 87 -4.70 -17.02 4.60
N SER A 88 -5.09 -17.29 3.35
CA SER A 88 -4.30 -16.92 2.18
C SER A 88 -4.18 -15.39 2.04
N ARG A 89 -3.06 -14.94 1.44
CA ARG A 89 -2.74 -13.52 1.27
C ARG A 89 -2.20 -13.25 -0.11
N SER A 90 -2.62 -12.13 -0.67
CA SER A 90 -2.04 -11.54 -1.87
C SER A 90 -1.86 -10.03 -1.66
N GLY A 91 -1.05 -9.41 -2.50
CA GLY A 91 -0.81 -7.98 -2.40
C GLY A 91 0.31 -7.48 -3.30
N THR A 92 0.40 -6.16 -3.40
CA THR A 92 1.47 -5.47 -4.11
C THR A 92 2.82 -5.64 -3.42
N ALA A 93 3.92 -5.55 -4.16
CA ALA A 93 5.28 -5.61 -3.58
C ALA A 93 5.56 -4.51 -2.54
N THR A 94 4.76 -3.44 -2.55
CA THR A 94 4.84 -2.27 -1.68
C THR A 94 3.95 -2.38 -0.44
N GLU A 95 3.17 -3.45 -0.28
CA GLU A 95 2.08 -3.54 0.71
C GLU A 95 2.50 -3.39 2.18
N ARG A 96 3.80 -3.60 2.48
CA ARG A 96 4.40 -3.46 3.82
C ARG A 96 5.18 -2.16 4.00
N PHE A 97 5.11 -1.23 3.06
CA PHE A 97 5.79 0.06 3.22
C PHE A 97 4.94 0.99 4.06
N ALA A 98 5.54 1.66 5.04
CA ALA A 98 4.84 2.67 5.82
C ALA A 98 4.40 3.84 4.92
N ARG A 99 3.12 4.23 5.04
CA ARG A 99 2.44 5.35 4.36
C ARG A 99 1.65 6.15 5.41
N PRO A 100 1.31 7.41 5.15
CA PRO A 100 0.37 8.15 6.01
C PRO A 100 -0.88 7.31 6.29
N ALA A 101 -1.20 7.10 7.56
CA ALA A 101 -2.34 6.29 7.95
C ALA A 101 -3.67 7.03 7.75
N LEU A 102 -3.63 8.37 7.74
CA LEU A 102 -4.81 9.22 7.57
C LEU A 102 -5.90 8.80 8.57
N SER A 103 -7.17 8.84 8.17
CA SER A 103 -8.28 8.39 9.00
C SER A 103 -8.35 6.88 9.28
N LEU A 104 -7.46 6.05 8.71
CA LEU A 104 -7.36 4.64 9.13
C LEU A 104 -6.77 4.51 10.54
N SER A 105 -5.92 5.45 10.96
CA SER A 105 -5.35 5.46 12.32
C SER A 105 -6.40 5.52 13.44
N LYS A 106 -7.60 6.02 13.14
CA LYS A 106 -8.74 6.04 14.07
C LYS A 106 -9.13 4.64 14.53
N LEU A 107 -8.90 3.59 13.73
CA LEU A 107 -9.12 2.19 14.10
C LEU A 107 -8.25 1.81 15.31
N TYR A 108 -6.96 2.18 15.28
CA TYR A 108 -6.04 1.90 16.38
C TYR A 108 -6.34 2.74 17.62
N ILE A 109 -6.71 4.01 17.45
CA ILE A 109 -7.15 4.86 18.57
C ILE A 109 -8.39 4.24 19.23
N ALA A 110 -9.37 3.81 18.44
CA ALA A 110 -10.60 3.23 18.97
C ALA A 110 -10.34 1.93 19.73
N ALA A 111 -9.53 1.01 19.19
CA ALA A 111 -9.16 -0.23 19.87
C ALA A 111 -8.56 0.04 21.25
N TYR A 112 -7.56 0.93 21.30
CA TYR A 112 -6.92 1.29 22.56
C TYR A 112 -7.93 1.87 23.57
N VAL A 113 -8.81 2.78 23.11
CA VAL A 113 -9.80 3.45 23.98
C VAL A 113 -10.87 2.49 24.48
N LEU A 114 -11.25 1.47 23.70
CA LEU A 114 -12.20 0.46 24.17
C LEU A 114 -11.66 -0.33 25.38
N ASP A 115 -10.36 -0.58 25.42
CA ASP A 115 -9.72 -1.33 26.51
C ASP A 115 -9.27 -0.48 27.69
N ASN A 116 -8.86 0.76 27.42
CA ASN A 116 -8.19 1.62 28.41
C ASN A 116 -8.97 2.90 28.76
N GLY A 117 -9.98 3.23 27.96
CA GLY A 117 -10.81 4.42 28.12
C GLY A 117 -11.94 4.28 29.12
N THR A 118 -12.62 5.39 29.37
CA THR A 118 -13.92 5.36 30.04
C THR A 118 -15.00 4.84 29.09
N THR A 119 -16.14 4.41 29.64
CA THR A 119 -17.29 3.98 28.83
C THR A 119 -17.78 5.09 27.88
N GLU A 120 -17.72 6.36 28.30
CA GLU A 120 -18.13 7.48 27.44
C GLU A 120 -17.16 7.65 26.26
N GLU A 121 -15.85 7.64 26.51
CA GLU A 121 -14.82 7.70 25.47
C GLU A 121 -14.90 6.49 24.53
N GLY A 122 -15.28 5.31 25.03
CA GLY A 122 -15.58 4.14 24.21
C GLY A 122 -16.72 4.40 23.23
N TYR A 123 -17.82 5.02 23.66
CA TYR A 123 -18.90 5.40 22.74
C TYR A 123 -18.47 6.47 21.73
N GLU A 124 -17.65 7.44 22.16
CA GLU A 124 -17.07 8.44 21.27
C GLU A 124 -16.15 7.80 20.22
N ALA A 125 -15.32 6.84 20.63
CA ALA A 125 -14.43 6.09 19.74
C ALA A 125 -15.20 5.31 18.69
N ILE A 126 -16.28 4.62 19.08
CA ILE A 126 -17.16 3.91 18.14
C ILE A 126 -17.84 4.87 17.16
N SER A 127 -18.39 5.98 17.66
CA SER A 127 -18.99 6.99 16.79
C SER A 127 -17.96 7.58 15.81
N MET A 128 -16.73 7.80 16.27
CA MET A 128 -15.63 8.33 15.46
C MET A 128 -15.28 7.40 14.29
N ILE A 129 -15.35 6.08 14.45
CA ILE A 129 -15.13 5.14 13.33
C ILE A 129 -16.17 5.37 12.24
N SER A 130 -17.45 5.39 12.61
CA SER A 130 -18.55 5.49 11.64
C SER A 130 -18.63 6.85 10.94
N SER A 131 -18.44 7.96 11.68
CA SER A 131 -18.54 9.32 11.13
C SER A 131 -17.19 9.90 10.68
N SER A 132 -16.08 9.18 10.91
CA SER A 132 -14.72 9.66 10.67
C SER A 132 -14.43 11.04 11.28
N ASP A 133 -14.88 11.30 12.51
CA ASP A 133 -14.77 12.61 13.17
C ASP A 133 -13.32 12.92 13.63
N ASP A 134 -12.71 13.93 13.03
CA ASP A 134 -11.34 14.38 13.33
C ASP A 134 -11.20 15.09 14.68
N ARG A 135 -12.26 15.74 15.17
CA ARG A 135 -12.24 16.41 16.46
C ARG A 135 -12.20 15.35 17.56
N THR A 136 -13.04 14.32 17.48
CA THR A 136 -13.00 13.20 18.43
C THR A 136 -11.67 12.46 18.36
N ALA A 137 -11.11 12.23 17.16
CA ALA A 137 -9.77 11.64 17.04
C ALA A 137 -8.68 12.49 17.71
N THR A 138 -8.77 13.81 17.58
CA THR A 138 -7.84 14.75 18.22
C THR A 138 -7.96 14.70 19.74
N GLU A 139 -9.19 14.69 20.27
CA GLU A 139 -9.47 14.63 21.70
C GLU A 139 -8.99 13.30 22.31
N LEU A 140 -9.35 12.17 21.71
CA LEU A 140 -8.96 10.84 22.19
C LEU A 140 -7.45 10.61 22.08
N TYR A 141 -6.82 11.00 20.96
CA TYR A 141 -5.37 10.87 20.82
C TYR A 141 -4.59 11.77 21.80
N ALA A 142 -5.12 12.96 22.13
CA ALA A 142 -4.51 13.82 23.14
C ALA A 142 -4.62 13.22 24.55
N ALA A 143 -5.71 12.52 24.84
CA ALA A 143 -5.88 11.78 26.09
C ALA A 143 -4.98 10.52 26.16
N TYR A 144 -4.80 9.85 25.01
CA TYR A 144 -4.08 8.58 24.87
C TYR A 144 -3.02 8.65 23.74
N PRO A 145 -1.93 9.41 23.92
CA PRO A 145 -0.91 9.60 22.88
C PRO A 145 -0.16 8.31 22.49
N GLU A 146 -0.16 7.30 23.36
CA GLU A 146 0.42 5.98 23.16
C GLU A 146 -0.48 5.01 22.38
N SER A 147 -1.74 5.40 22.11
CA SER A 147 -2.77 4.50 21.58
C SER A 147 -2.34 3.75 20.31
N ILE A 148 -1.79 4.47 19.33
CA ILE A 148 -1.38 3.88 18.05
C ILE A 148 -0.17 2.94 18.23
N ASP A 149 0.83 3.35 19.01
CA ASP A 149 2.04 2.52 19.21
C ASP A 149 1.72 1.28 20.04
N SER A 150 0.85 1.40 21.04
CA SER A 150 0.44 0.27 21.89
C SER A 150 -0.30 -0.80 21.10
N ILE A 151 -1.25 -0.38 20.25
CA ILE A 151 -1.98 -1.29 19.36
C ILE A 151 -1.06 -1.87 18.28
N ALA A 152 -0.11 -1.08 17.77
CA ALA A 152 0.88 -1.58 16.83
C ALA A 152 1.75 -2.68 17.45
N ASP A 153 2.19 -2.52 18.69
CA ASP A 153 2.95 -3.53 19.42
C ASP A 153 2.11 -4.76 19.75
N GLU A 154 0.86 -4.57 20.20
CA GLU A 154 -0.07 -5.65 20.57
C GLU A 154 -0.41 -6.55 19.38
N TYR A 155 -0.74 -5.95 18.23
CA TYR A 155 -1.13 -6.67 17.02
C TYR A 155 0.04 -6.94 16.05
N ASN A 156 1.28 -6.65 16.48
CA ASN A 156 2.52 -6.83 15.71
C ASN A 156 2.50 -6.15 14.31
N LEU A 157 2.06 -4.89 14.28
CA LEU A 157 1.90 -4.05 13.08
C LEU A 157 3.19 -3.27 12.79
N LEU A 158 4.16 -3.94 12.16
CA LEU A 158 5.55 -3.47 12.05
C LEU A 158 5.76 -2.18 11.24
N SER A 159 4.79 -1.77 10.42
CA SER A 159 4.84 -0.53 9.64
C SER A 159 4.02 0.59 10.26
N THR A 160 3.32 0.29 11.35
CA THR A 160 2.42 1.19 12.05
C THR A 160 3.15 1.87 13.20
N ARG A 161 3.04 3.19 13.25
CA ARG A 161 3.64 4.00 14.32
C ARG A 161 2.93 5.34 14.43
N SER A 162 2.89 5.85 15.65
CA SER A 162 2.32 7.12 16.00
C SER A 162 3.10 8.29 15.38
N GLY A 163 2.46 9.46 15.37
CA GLY A 163 3.05 10.73 14.95
C GLY A 163 2.90 11.78 16.04
N GLN A 164 3.44 12.99 15.83
CA GLN A 164 3.20 14.10 16.77
C GLN A 164 1.70 14.44 16.93
N GLN A 165 0.92 14.14 15.90
CA GLN A 165 -0.54 14.16 15.89
C GLN A 165 -1.01 12.86 15.22
N TRP A 166 -2.23 12.41 15.54
CA TRP A 166 -2.78 11.19 14.96
C TRP A 166 -2.75 11.19 13.42
N GLY A 167 -3.03 12.34 12.79
CA GLY A 167 -3.05 12.48 11.32
C GLY A 167 -1.67 12.33 10.66
N TYR A 168 -0.58 12.44 11.44
CA TYR A 168 0.79 12.22 10.98
C TYR A 168 1.33 10.82 11.30
N SER A 169 0.49 9.94 11.86
CA SER A 169 0.83 8.53 12.00
C SER A 169 0.98 7.85 10.63
N VAL A 170 1.62 6.70 10.64
CA VAL A 170 1.76 5.87 9.43
C VAL A 170 1.34 4.44 9.71
N THR A 171 0.99 3.73 8.64
CA THR A 171 0.65 2.30 8.63
C THR A 171 0.96 1.72 7.24
N SER A 172 0.59 0.47 6.98
CA SER A 172 0.63 -0.14 5.65
C SER A 172 -0.70 -0.85 5.35
N THR A 173 -1.00 -1.14 4.08
CA THR A 173 -2.19 -1.95 3.74
C THR A 173 -2.11 -3.33 4.37
N TYR A 174 -0.90 -3.90 4.48
CA TYR A 174 -0.69 -5.18 5.13
C TYR A 174 -1.03 -5.13 6.62
N ASP A 175 -0.61 -4.07 7.31
CA ASP A 175 -0.83 -3.92 8.76
C ASP A 175 -2.32 -3.74 9.05
N VAL A 176 -3.02 -2.86 8.34
CA VAL A 176 -4.46 -2.64 8.61
C VAL A 176 -5.31 -3.88 8.28
N VAL A 177 -4.96 -4.65 7.23
CA VAL A 177 -5.60 -5.95 6.95
C VAL A 177 -5.30 -6.96 8.05
N SER A 178 -4.06 -7.00 8.54
CA SER A 178 -3.67 -7.92 9.63
C SER A 178 -4.33 -7.55 10.96
N PHE A 179 -4.55 -6.28 11.21
CA PHE A 179 -5.30 -5.79 12.37
C PHE A 179 -6.75 -6.28 12.32
N LEU A 180 -7.47 -6.04 11.21
CA LEU A 180 -8.86 -6.50 11.10
C LEU A 180 -8.99 -8.03 11.09
N ALA A 181 -8.03 -8.74 10.50
CA ALA A 181 -8.01 -10.21 10.53
C ALA A 181 -7.95 -10.74 11.97
N GLN A 182 -7.10 -10.15 12.80
CA GLN A 182 -6.96 -10.52 14.20
C GLN A 182 -8.23 -10.15 14.99
N LEU A 183 -8.81 -8.96 14.77
CA LEU A 183 -10.11 -8.61 15.38
C LEU A 183 -11.21 -9.63 15.04
N MET A 184 -11.34 -9.99 13.76
CA MET A 184 -12.36 -10.96 13.32
C MET A 184 -12.13 -12.37 13.89
N GLU A 185 -10.87 -12.78 14.07
CA GLU A 185 -10.52 -14.05 14.70
C GLU A 185 -10.83 -14.05 16.22
N GLU A 186 -10.60 -12.92 16.88
CA GLU A 186 -10.84 -12.73 18.32
C GLU A 186 -12.33 -12.61 18.65
N ASP A 187 -13.03 -11.69 18.00
CA ASP A 187 -14.47 -11.47 18.12
C ASP A 187 -15.04 -10.95 16.78
N PRO A 188 -15.76 -11.78 15.98
CA PRO A 188 -16.37 -11.33 14.73
C PRO A 188 -17.47 -10.28 14.94
N THR A 189 -17.88 -10.01 16.19
CA THR A 189 -18.80 -8.95 16.58
C THR A 189 -18.12 -7.79 17.30
N ASP A 190 -16.79 -7.66 17.17
CA ASP A 190 -16.02 -6.57 17.75
C ASP A 190 -16.67 -5.20 17.45
N PRO A 191 -16.81 -4.31 18.45
CA PRO A 191 -17.43 -3.00 18.27
C PRO A 191 -16.87 -2.17 17.11
N ILE A 192 -15.57 -2.29 16.77
CA ILE A 192 -14.95 -1.60 15.63
C ILE A 192 -15.49 -2.15 14.30
N LEU A 193 -15.59 -3.48 14.17
CA LEU A 193 -16.15 -4.11 12.97
C LEU A 193 -17.62 -3.70 12.79
N VAL A 194 -18.39 -3.65 13.88
CA VAL A 194 -19.78 -3.16 13.86
C VAL A 194 -19.84 -1.69 13.45
N ALA A 195 -18.94 -0.85 13.96
CA ALA A 195 -18.88 0.57 13.61
C ALA A 195 -18.52 0.82 12.15
N MET A 196 -17.62 0.00 11.58
CA MET A 196 -17.27 0.01 10.16
C MET A 196 -18.44 -0.43 9.28
N ALA A 197 -19.20 -1.45 9.70
CA ALA A 197 -20.42 -1.87 9.01
C ALA A 197 -21.55 -0.82 9.08
N GLY A 198 -21.57 -0.04 10.15
CA GLY A 198 -22.48 1.09 10.36
C GLY A 198 -21.94 2.44 9.88
N ALA A 199 -20.93 2.48 9.01
CA ALA A 199 -20.33 3.73 8.58
C ALA A 199 -21.35 4.69 7.93
N SER A 200 -21.22 5.98 8.23
CA SER A 200 -22.06 7.01 7.64
C SER A 200 -21.67 7.23 6.17
N SER A 201 -22.64 7.52 5.29
CA SER A 201 -22.34 7.76 3.86
C SER A 201 -21.49 9.02 3.63
N VAL A 202 -21.53 9.98 4.56
CA VAL A 202 -20.75 11.21 4.54
C VAL A 202 -20.08 11.38 5.90
N ALA A 203 -18.79 11.68 5.89
CA ALA A 203 -18.01 11.94 7.08
C ALA A 203 -18.39 13.27 7.74
N ALA A 204 -17.93 13.47 8.98
CA ALA A 204 -18.22 14.67 9.77
C ALA A 204 -17.72 15.98 9.12
N ASP A 205 -16.68 15.90 8.29
CA ASP A 205 -16.13 17.02 7.51
C ASP A 205 -16.88 17.27 6.18
N GLY A 206 -17.84 16.41 5.84
CA GLY A 206 -18.64 16.50 4.61
C GLY A 206 -18.06 15.74 3.42
N TYR A 207 -17.02 14.91 3.58
CA TYR A 207 -16.49 14.08 2.51
C TYR A 207 -17.24 12.75 2.37
N ASP A 208 -17.49 12.32 1.14
CA ASP A 208 -18.23 11.08 0.87
C ASP A 208 -17.39 9.85 1.27
N GLN A 209 -18.05 8.85 1.84
CA GLN A 209 -17.48 7.59 2.31
C GLN A 209 -18.03 6.42 1.47
N ASP A 210 -17.79 6.47 0.16
CA ASP A 210 -18.34 5.51 -0.82
C ASP A 210 -17.34 5.13 -1.93
N PHE A 211 -16.03 5.28 -1.67
CA PHE A 211 -14.96 5.04 -2.65
C PHE A 211 -14.01 3.91 -2.25
N GLY A 212 -13.08 3.56 -3.15
CA GLY A 212 -12.05 2.56 -2.89
C GLY A 212 -12.65 1.19 -2.62
N THR A 213 -12.13 0.46 -1.63
CA THR A 213 -12.53 -0.94 -1.39
C THR A 213 -14.02 -1.10 -1.07
N ALA A 214 -14.72 -0.04 -0.67
CA ALA A 214 -16.15 -0.07 -0.37
C ALA A 214 -17.05 -0.34 -1.59
N VAL A 215 -16.54 -0.17 -2.82
CA VAL A 215 -17.32 -0.45 -4.04
C VAL A 215 -17.33 -1.93 -4.42
N LEU A 216 -16.47 -2.73 -3.80
CA LEU A 216 -16.32 -4.15 -4.13
C LEU A 216 -17.57 -4.95 -3.70
N PRO A 217 -17.94 -6.01 -4.43
CA PRO A 217 -19.08 -6.83 -4.08
C PRO A 217 -18.89 -7.50 -2.71
N GLY A 218 -19.99 -7.72 -1.98
CA GLY A 218 -19.97 -8.45 -0.71
C GLY A 218 -19.31 -7.72 0.48
N VAL A 219 -18.93 -6.45 0.32
CA VAL A 219 -18.43 -5.63 1.43
C VAL A 219 -19.51 -5.42 2.48
N LEU A 220 -19.16 -5.68 3.73
CA LEU A 220 -20.03 -5.52 4.90
C LEU A 220 -19.69 -4.28 5.72
N GLY A 221 -18.42 -3.87 5.74
CA GLY A 221 -17.98 -2.69 6.47
C GLY A 221 -16.67 -2.13 5.95
N SER A 222 -16.51 -0.82 6.12
CA SER A 222 -15.40 -0.07 5.51
C SER A 222 -14.90 1.07 6.42
N LYS A 223 -13.63 1.43 6.22
CA LYS A 223 -13.03 2.67 6.73
C LYS A 223 -12.16 3.31 5.65
N TRP A 224 -12.27 4.62 5.52
CA TRP A 224 -11.56 5.43 4.54
C TRP A 224 -10.56 6.38 5.20
N GLY A 225 -9.56 6.79 4.42
CA GLY A 225 -8.59 7.83 4.74
C GLY A 225 -8.32 8.74 3.53
N TRP A 226 -8.20 10.03 3.77
CA TRP A 226 -7.82 11.03 2.78
C TRP A 226 -6.96 12.12 3.43
N SER A 227 -6.12 12.79 2.64
CA SER A 227 -5.45 14.02 3.07
C SER A 227 -6.34 15.24 2.87
N ASP A 228 -6.09 16.32 3.62
CA ASP A 228 -6.85 17.58 3.51
C ASP A 228 -6.88 18.16 2.09
N ASP A 229 -5.77 18.03 1.36
CA ASP A 229 -5.63 18.46 -0.03
C ASP A 229 -6.13 17.42 -1.05
N ARG A 230 -6.62 16.26 -0.57
CA ARG A 230 -7.15 15.14 -1.35
C ARG A 230 -6.16 14.56 -2.36
N SER A 231 -4.86 14.67 -2.07
CA SER A 231 -3.78 14.07 -2.88
C SER A 231 -3.42 12.64 -2.46
N LEU A 232 -3.89 12.18 -1.30
CA LEU A 232 -3.70 10.82 -0.79
C LEU A 232 -5.06 10.22 -0.43
N HIS A 233 -5.29 8.96 -0.82
CA HIS A 233 -6.49 8.22 -0.46
C HIS A 233 -6.15 6.78 -0.06
N SER A 234 -6.86 6.26 0.92
CA SER A 234 -6.79 4.87 1.34
C SER A 234 -8.15 4.37 1.81
N SER A 235 -8.35 3.06 1.77
CA SER A 235 -9.54 2.40 2.30
C SER A 235 -9.23 0.97 2.71
N VAL A 236 -9.94 0.48 3.71
CA VAL A 236 -9.95 -0.92 4.14
C VAL A 236 -11.39 -1.37 4.30
N SER A 237 -11.71 -2.58 3.85
CA SER A 237 -13.03 -3.18 3.95
C SER A 237 -12.93 -4.65 4.33
N PHE A 238 -14.00 -5.18 4.91
CA PHE A 238 -14.18 -6.62 5.11
C PHE A 238 -15.52 -7.07 4.54
N GLY A 239 -15.56 -8.31 4.07
CA GLY A 239 -16.76 -9.07 3.74
C GLY A 239 -16.89 -10.31 4.61
N GLU A 240 -17.73 -11.27 4.21
CA GLU A 240 -17.90 -12.51 4.98
C GLU A 240 -16.64 -13.38 5.03
N ASN A 241 -15.88 -13.43 3.92
CA ASN A 241 -14.72 -14.32 3.79
C ASN A 241 -13.43 -13.60 3.35
N PHE A 242 -13.41 -12.27 3.33
CA PHE A 242 -12.24 -11.51 2.89
C PHE A 242 -12.05 -10.21 3.65
N ILE A 243 -10.81 -9.73 3.67
CA ILE A 243 -10.41 -8.41 4.13
C ILE A 243 -9.46 -7.82 3.09
N VAL A 244 -9.67 -6.55 2.75
CA VAL A 244 -8.98 -5.90 1.65
C VAL A 244 -8.67 -4.45 1.98
N ALA A 245 -7.43 -4.01 1.70
CA ALA A 245 -7.03 -2.62 1.84
C ALA A 245 -6.27 -2.14 0.60
N ALA A 246 -6.44 -0.85 0.30
CA ALA A 246 -5.69 -0.19 -0.75
C ALA A 246 -5.33 1.25 -0.38
N ALA A 247 -4.24 1.76 -0.94
CA ALA A 247 -3.80 3.14 -0.79
C ALA A 247 -3.11 3.67 -2.05
N VAL A 248 -3.33 4.95 -2.38
CA VAL A 248 -2.76 5.64 -3.54
C VAL A 248 -2.31 7.06 -3.19
N THR A 249 -1.30 7.53 -3.92
CA THR A 249 -1.12 8.97 -4.15
C THR A 249 -1.97 9.33 -5.37
N GLY A 250 -3.15 9.87 -5.11
CA GLY A 250 -4.19 10.08 -6.10
C GLY A 250 -5.50 10.47 -5.43
N SER A 251 -6.53 10.62 -6.26
CA SER A 251 -7.91 10.91 -5.88
C SER A 251 -8.66 9.67 -5.38
N ALA A 252 -9.87 9.88 -4.87
CA ALA A 252 -10.80 8.79 -4.55
C ALA A 252 -11.10 7.92 -5.78
N ASP A 253 -11.27 8.54 -6.95
CA ASP A 253 -11.50 7.84 -8.22
C ASP A 253 -10.29 6.96 -8.60
N ASP A 254 -9.06 7.47 -8.46
CA ASP A 254 -7.84 6.68 -8.72
C ASP A 254 -7.75 5.45 -7.80
N LEU A 255 -8.19 5.58 -6.54
CA LEU A 255 -8.27 4.45 -5.60
C LEU A 255 -9.34 3.46 -6.02
N THR A 256 -10.52 3.93 -6.41
CA THR A 256 -11.64 3.10 -6.87
C THR A 256 -11.24 2.31 -8.13
N GLU A 257 -10.69 2.97 -9.14
CA GLU A 257 -10.22 2.32 -10.37
C GLU A 257 -9.16 1.26 -10.09
N LEU A 258 -8.23 1.53 -9.16
CA LEU A 258 -7.22 0.56 -8.73
C LEU A 258 -7.85 -0.70 -8.13
N VAL A 259 -8.79 -0.54 -7.19
CA VAL A 259 -9.37 -1.70 -6.50
C VAL A 259 -10.27 -2.52 -7.42
N GLU A 260 -11.07 -1.87 -8.26
CA GLU A 260 -11.90 -2.57 -9.24
C GLU A 260 -11.02 -3.38 -10.20
N PHE A 261 -9.89 -2.80 -10.63
CA PHE A 261 -8.96 -3.47 -11.53
C PHE A 261 -8.19 -4.63 -10.87
N GLN A 262 -7.77 -4.51 -9.61
CA GLN A 262 -6.90 -5.51 -8.98
C GLN A 262 -7.63 -6.56 -8.14
N LEU A 263 -8.81 -6.23 -7.58
CA LEU A 263 -9.40 -7.02 -6.49
C LEU A 263 -10.77 -7.62 -6.80
N THR A 264 -11.47 -7.16 -7.85
CA THR A 264 -12.83 -7.66 -8.14
C THR A 264 -12.87 -9.18 -8.31
N ASP A 265 -12.02 -9.73 -9.18
CA ASP A 265 -11.98 -11.17 -9.45
C ASP A 265 -11.63 -11.99 -8.19
N GLU A 266 -10.69 -11.50 -7.38
CA GLU A 266 -10.24 -12.17 -6.16
C GLU A 266 -11.32 -12.13 -5.05
N VAL A 267 -12.05 -11.03 -4.94
CA VAL A 267 -13.19 -10.89 -4.03
C VAL A 267 -14.36 -11.78 -4.44
N GLU A 268 -14.72 -11.80 -5.72
CA GLU A 268 -15.78 -12.68 -6.24
C GLU A 268 -15.44 -14.15 -5.97
N GLN A 269 -14.18 -14.56 -6.20
CA GLN A 269 -13.73 -15.91 -5.87
C GLN A 269 -13.86 -16.21 -4.37
N ALA A 270 -13.46 -15.29 -3.49
CA ALA A 270 -13.56 -15.50 -2.05
C ALA A 270 -15.00 -15.58 -1.55
N ILE A 271 -15.94 -14.88 -2.19
CA ILE A 271 -17.38 -14.99 -1.94
C ILE A 271 -17.86 -16.39 -2.33
N ASP A 272 -17.57 -16.83 -3.56
CA ASP A 272 -17.97 -18.16 -4.06
C ASP A 272 -17.44 -19.27 -3.15
N GLU A 273 -16.18 -19.20 -2.74
CA GLU A 273 -15.56 -20.18 -1.83
C GLU A 273 -16.13 -20.12 -0.40
N GLY A 274 -16.58 -18.94 0.05
CA GLY A 274 -17.26 -18.77 1.33
C GLY A 274 -18.64 -19.45 1.35
N GLU A 275 -19.41 -19.32 0.26
CA GLU A 275 -20.72 -19.96 0.12
C GLU A 275 -20.63 -21.50 0.13
N GLU A 276 -19.59 -22.08 -0.48
CA GLU A 276 -19.38 -23.54 -0.51
C GLU A 276 -19.11 -24.15 0.89
N LEU A 277 -18.66 -23.34 1.85
CA LEU A 277 -18.32 -23.78 3.21
C LEU A 277 -19.46 -23.58 4.24
N SER A 278 -20.55 -22.90 3.87
CA SER A 278 -21.70 -22.55 4.72
C SER A 278 -22.86 -23.57 4.68
#